data_AF-A0A1G8G8Q2-F1
#
_entry.id   AF-A0A1G8G8Q2-F1
#
_cell.length_a   1.000
_cell.length_b   1.000
_cell.length_c   1.000
_cell.angle_alpha   90.00
_cell.angle_beta   90.00
_cell.angle_gamma   90.00
#
_symmetry.space_group_name_H-M   'P 1'
#
loop_
_entity.id
_entity.type
_entity.pdbx_description
1 polymer ?
#
loop_
_entity_poly.entity_id
_entity_poly.type
_entity_poly.pdbx_seq_one_letter_code
_entity_poly.pdbx_strand_id
1 'polypeptide(L)'
;MARLVAVVRWFDRTPREVTRSLLRPRKVVAEGDRVLLQDLEPRLDQYLGQLLALQLVVLQQAGQAVAEAPTLAAKANLVEALRIVSTRYRDLVELLPRDVEPLVAMEPFYASSERFAKEVAGADWYEQVLSLHVTTGLLTDFFAAYGGGLHDDDRDAVLRVLTRETGQPLLARELQRAIQQNPRLASRMALWGRRLVGDTLLQMYLAVHGPEDASPAPAQRLEPAFNDIVAAHTRRMDALGLTA
;
A
#
# COMPACT_ATOMS: atom_id res chain seq x y z
N MET A 1 26.61 35.60 27.56
CA MET A 1 25.30 36.05 27.02
C MET A 1 24.97 35.21 25.80
N ALA A 2 23.86 34.49 25.85
CA ALA A 2 23.48 33.42 24.94
C ALA A 2 23.05 33.93 23.55
N ARG A 3 23.46 33.21 22.50
CA ARG A 3 22.97 33.39 21.12
C ARG A 3 21.63 32.65 20.97
N LEU A 4 20.57 33.40 20.70
CA LEU A 4 19.26 32.87 20.32
C LEU A 4 19.34 32.21 18.94
N VAL A 5 19.13 30.90 18.88
CA VAL A 5 18.92 30.16 17.63
C VAL A 5 17.47 30.37 17.21
N ALA A 6 17.28 30.90 16.00
CA ALA A 6 15.97 31.01 15.38
C ALA A 6 15.41 29.61 15.09
N VAL A 7 14.36 29.22 15.80
CA VAL A 7 13.56 28.03 15.50
C VAL A 7 12.68 28.37 14.31
N VAL A 8 13.02 27.81 13.14
CA VAL A 8 12.16 27.86 11.97
C VAL A 8 10.96 26.94 12.23
N ARG A 9 9.80 27.53 12.52
CA ARG A 9 8.49 26.84 12.52
C ARG A 9 8.00 26.73 11.07
N TRP A 10 8.14 25.56 10.47
CA TRP A 10 7.41 25.21 9.24
C TRP A 10 6.08 24.58 9.64
N PHE A 11 5.08 25.43 9.82
CA PHE A 11 3.70 25.04 10.08
C PHE A 11 3.01 24.48 8.82
N ASP A 12 2.16 23.49 9.09
CA ASP A 12 0.77 23.36 8.64
C ASP A 12 0.43 23.69 7.19
N ARG A 13 0.39 22.63 6.36
CA ARG A 13 -0.68 22.43 5.37
C ARG A 13 -0.90 20.93 5.16
N THR A 14 -1.80 20.32 5.91
CA THR A 14 -2.45 19.07 5.47
C THR A 14 -3.36 19.41 4.29
N PRO A 15 -3.15 18.86 3.08
CA PRO A 15 -4.06 19.08 1.97
C PRO A 15 -5.34 18.27 2.24
N ARG A 16 -6.36 18.92 2.79
CA ARG A 16 -7.73 18.36 2.92
C ARG A 16 -8.42 18.08 1.56
N GLU A 17 -7.76 18.37 0.44
CA GLU A 17 -8.34 18.24 -0.90
C GLU A 17 -8.11 16.86 -1.56
N VAL A 18 -7.16 16.05 -1.08
CA VAL A 18 -6.85 14.76 -1.74
C VAL A 18 -7.85 13.66 -1.35
N THR A 19 -8.35 13.66 -0.11
CA THR A 19 -9.34 12.66 0.34
C THR A 19 -10.72 12.86 -0.30
N ARG A 20 -11.07 14.08 -0.70
CA ARG A 20 -12.34 14.37 -1.38
C ARG A 20 -12.40 13.83 -2.81
N SER A 21 -11.23 13.63 -3.46
CA SER A 21 -11.16 13.08 -4.80
C SER A 21 -11.34 11.55 -4.84
N LEU A 22 -11.12 10.86 -3.72
CA LEU A 22 -11.26 9.40 -3.62
C LEU A 22 -12.70 8.99 -3.28
N LEU A 23 -13.49 9.90 -2.69
CA LEU A 23 -14.90 9.68 -2.37
C LEU A 23 -15.75 10.46 -3.39
N ARG A 24 -16.00 9.85 -4.56
CA ARG A 24 -16.96 10.42 -5.52
C ARG A 24 -18.35 10.52 -4.85
N PRO A 25 -19.13 11.59 -5.08
CA PRO A 25 -20.54 11.59 -4.73
C PRO A 25 -21.23 10.42 -5.44
N ARG A 26 -22.08 9.68 -4.72
CA ARG A 26 -22.83 8.50 -5.17
C ARG A 26 -23.61 8.82 -6.45
N LYS A 27 -22.98 8.63 -7.60
CA LYS A 27 -23.63 8.73 -8.91
C LYS A 27 -24.37 7.41 -9.09
N VAL A 28 -25.70 7.47 -9.13
CA VAL A 28 -26.52 6.31 -9.50
C VAL A 28 -26.21 6.02 -10.97
N VAL A 29 -25.40 4.98 -11.19
CA VAL A 29 -25.07 4.44 -12.51
C VAL A 29 -25.96 3.21 -12.70
N ALA A 30 -26.65 3.12 -13.84
CA ALA A 30 -27.58 2.03 -14.15
C ALA A 30 -26.85 0.67 -14.35
N GLU A 31 -27.58 -0.38 -13.99
CA GLU A 31 -27.23 -1.79 -13.72
C GLU A 31 -26.45 -2.57 -14.81
N GLY A 32 -25.54 -3.41 -14.31
CA GLY A 32 -24.90 -4.51 -15.03
C GLY A 32 -23.59 -4.97 -14.37
N ASP A 33 -23.69 -5.79 -13.30
CA ASP A 33 -22.62 -6.64 -12.72
C ASP A 33 -21.34 -6.02 -12.13
N ARG A 34 -21.15 -4.69 -12.14
CA ARG A 34 -19.94 -4.09 -11.56
C ARG A 34 -20.07 -3.93 -10.05
N VAL A 35 -19.39 -4.80 -9.31
CA VAL A 35 -19.20 -4.68 -7.85
C VAL A 35 -18.21 -3.55 -7.57
N LEU A 36 -18.59 -2.56 -6.76
CA LEU A 36 -17.64 -1.57 -6.23
C LEU A 36 -17.07 -2.08 -4.90
N LEU A 37 -15.79 -1.84 -4.64
CA LEU A 37 -15.15 -2.30 -3.39
C LEU A 37 -15.80 -1.71 -2.13
N GLN A 38 -16.27 -0.47 -2.21
CA GLN A 38 -16.96 0.21 -1.12
C GLN A 38 -18.39 -0.30 -0.87
N ASP A 39 -18.96 -1.05 -1.81
CA ASP A 39 -20.26 -1.69 -1.64
C ASP A 39 -20.10 -3.09 -1.00
N LEU A 40 -18.86 -3.56 -0.82
CA LEU A 40 -18.54 -4.72 0.01
C LEU A 40 -18.57 -4.25 1.47
N GLU A 41 -19.28 -4.95 2.34
CA GLU A 41 -19.41 -4.61 3.77
C GLU A 41 -18.51 -5.52 4.62
N PRO A 42 -17.17 -5.32 4.63
CA PRO A 42 -16.29 -6.18 5.39
C PRO A 42 -16.52 -6.00 6.89
N ARG A 43 -16.33 -7.08 7.65
CA ARG A 43 -16.22 -6.96 9.10
C ARG A 43 -14.91 -6.27 9.48
N LEU A 44 -14.97 -5.34 10.43
CA LEU A 44 -13.81 -4.54 10.84
C LEU A 44 -12.62 -5.39 11.32
N ASP A 45 -12.89 -6.41 12.14
CA ASP A 45 -11.86 -7.29 12.71
C ASP A 45 -11.13 -8.09 11.64
N GLN A 46 -11.86 -8.62 10.66
CA GLN A 46 -11.28 -9.34 9.51
C GLN A 46 -10.50 -8.40 8.60
N TYR A 47 -11.06 -7.22 8.30
CA TYR A 47 -10.41 -6.19 7.48
C TYR A 47 -9.08 -5.74 8.11
N LEU A 48 -9.09 -5.40 9.41
CA LEU A 48 -7.90 -4.96 10.12
C LEU A 48 -6.90 -6.10 10.30
N GLY A 49 -7.36 -7.30 10.64
CA GLY A 49 -6.52 -8.49 10.76
C GLY A 49 -5.72 -8.77 9.48
N GLN A 50 -6.39 -8.69 8.32
CA GLN A 50 -5.72 -8.87 7.04
C GLN A 50 -4.75 -7.72 6.72
N LEU A 51 -5.19 -6.47 6.89
CA LEU A 51 -4.36 -5.31 6.62
C LEU A 51 -3.10 -5.33 7.50
N LEU A 52 -3.23 -5.70 8.77
CA LEU A 52 -2.11 -5.82 9.72
C LEU A 52 -1.15 -6.95 9.34
N ALA A 53 -1.67 -8.12 8.93
CA ALA A 53 -0.83 -9.22 8.44
C ALA A 53 0.01 -8.80 7.22
N LEU A 54 -0.59 -8.05 6.28
CA LEU A 54 0.14 -7.47 5.15
C LEU A 54 1.13 -6.39 5.58
N GLN A 55 0.78 -5.54 6.55
CA GLN A 55 1.71 -4.52 7.06
C GLN A 55 2.94 -5.14 7.73
N LEU A 56 2.83 -6.29 8.40
CA LEU A 56 4.00 -6.99 8.97
C LEU A 56 5.00 -7.40 7.90
N VAL A 57 4.53 -8.03 6.81
CA VAL A 57 5.45 -8.47 5.76
C VAL A 57 6.05 -7.28 5.00
N VAL A 58 5.30 -6.19 4.83
CA VAL A 58 5.84 -4.92 4.30
C VAL A 58 6.90 -4.34 5.24
N LEU A 59 6.71 -4.39 6.56
CA LEU A 59 7.70 -3.96 7.54
C LEU A 59 9.00 -4.77 7.44
N GLN A 60 8.88 -6.08 7.32
CA GLN A 60 10.02 -6.97 7.15
C GLN A 60 10.79 -6.65 5.85
N GLN A 61 10.08 -6.51 4.73
CA GLN A 61 10.69 -6.14 3.44
C GLN A 61 11.34 -4.75 3.48
N ALA A 62 10.69 -3.77 4.11
CA ALA A 62 11.26 -2.43 4.28
C ALA A 62 12.51 -2.45 5.16
N GLY A 63 12.51 -3.23 6.24
CA GLY A 63 13.67 -3.45 7.09
C GLY A 63 14.83 -4.08 6.33
N GLN A 64 14.55 -5.08 5.49
CA GLN A 64 15.56 -5.71 4.63
C GLN A 64 16.13 -4.72 3.61
N ALA A 65 15.26 -3.94 2.94
CA ALA A 65 15.68 -2.92 2.00
C ALA A 65 16.56 -1.84 2.67
N VAL A 66 16.28 -1.50 3.93
CA VAL A 66 17.16 -0.63 4.72
C VAL A 66 18.51 -1.31 4.95
N ALA A 67 18.53 -2.57 5.41
CA ALA A 67 19.75 -3.30 5.73
C ALA A 67 20.69 -3.40 4.51
N GLU A 68 20.15 -3.76 3.36
CA GLU A 68 20.86 -4.03 2.10
C GLU A 68 21.14 -2.80 1.24
N ALA A 69 20.71 -1.61 1.67
CA ALA A 69 20.86 -0.38 0.91
C ALA A 69 22.33 -0.13 0.49
N PRO A 70 22.62 0.10 -0.81
CA PRO A 70 24.00 0.15 -1.34
C PRO A 70 24.73 1.43 -0.99
N THR A 71 24.02 2.46 -0.52
CA THR A 71 24.61 3.75 -0.14
C THR A 71 24.03 4.25 1.18
N LEU A 72 24.80 5.08 1.89
CA LEU A 72 24.33 5.75 3.11
C LEU A 72 23.10 6.63 2.83
N ALA A 73 23.06 7.30 1.68
CA ALA A 73 21.92 8.11 1.27
C ALA A 73 20.65 7.27 1.04
N ALA A 74 20.77 6.12 0.36
CA ALA A 74 19.67 5.17 0.20
C ALA A 74 19.16 4.70 1.58
N LYS A 75 20.09 4.31 2.47
CA LYS A 75 19.77 3.85 3.82
C LYS A 75 19.01 4.92 4.62
N ALA A 76 19.49 6.16 4.62
CA ALA A 76 18.84 7.27 5.32
C ALA A 76 17.43 7.56 4.77
N ASN A 77 17.25 7.51 3.44
CA ASN A 77 15.95 7.72 2.81
C ASN A 77 14.95 6.58 3.12
N LEU A 78 15.40 5.33 3.10
CA LEU A 78 14.54 4.17 3.36
C LEU A 78 14.20 4.00 4.85
N VAL A 79 15.05 4.45 5.78
CA VAL A 79 14.72 4.46 7.21
C VAL A 79 13.47 5.29 7.48
N GLU A 80 13.30 6.41 6.77
CA GLU A 80 12.09 7.23 6.92
C GLU A 80 10.85 6.53 6.35
N ALA A 81 10.98 5.82 5.22
CA ALA A 81 9.89 4.99 4.70
C ALA A 81 9.49 3.88 5.69
N LEU A 82 10.48 3.21 6.30
CA LEU A 82 10.26 2.21 7.34
C LEU A 82 9.53 2.81 8.56
N ARG A 83 9.95 3.99 9.04
CA ARG A 83 9.29 4.70 10.16
C ARG A 83 7.80 4.92 9.88
N ILE A 84 7.45 5.34 8.66
CA ILE A 84 6.07 5.59 8.25
C ILE A 84 5.24 4.30 8.33
N VAL A 85 5.77 3.20 7.79
CA VAL A 85 5.08 1.89 7.83
C VAL A 85 4.94 1.41 9.28
N SER A 86 5.98 1.54 10.13
CA SER A 86 5.91 1.10 11.54
C SER A 86 4.90 1.91 12.34
N THR A 87 4.84 3.21 12.07
CA THR A 87 3.86 4.13 12.66
C THR A 87 2.44 3.72 12.24
N ARG A 88 2.23 3.42 10.96
CA ARG A 88 0.93 2.97 10.45
C ARG A 88 0.50 1.64 11.07
N TYR A 89 1.40 0.67 11.19
CA TYR A 89 1.10 -0.61 11.82
C TYR A 89 0.59 -0.42 13.25
N ARG A 90 1.30 0.35 14.07
CA ARG A 90 0.85 0.67 15.44
C ARG A 90 -0.53 1.35 15.44
N ASP A 91 -0.71 2.36 14.61
CA ASP A 91 -1.98 3.11 14.57
C ASP A 91 -3.15 2.22 14.12
N LEU A 92 -2.92 1.23 13.24
CA LEU A 92 -3.93 0.25 12.84
C LEU A 92 -4.27 -0.74 13.96
N VAL A 93 -3.27 -1.16 14.76
CA VAL A 93 -3.51 -2.01 15.94
C VAL A 93 -4.43 -1.29 16.93
N GLU A 94 -4.29 0.02 17.09
CA GLU A 94 -5.15 0.83 17.98
C GLU A 94 -6.61 0.93 17.50
N LEU A 95 -6.89 0.60 16.23
CA LEU A 95 -8.25 0.57 15.68
C LEU A 95 -8.98 -0.76 15.88
N LEU A 96 -8.29 -1.82 16.33
CA LEU A 96 -8.96 -3.08 16.62
C LEU A 96 -9.97 -2.92 17.76
N PRO A 97 -11.10 -3.65 17.72
CA PRO A 97 -12.02 -3.72 18.85
C PRO A 97 -11.28 -4.15 20.13
N ARG A 98 -11.69 -3.61 21.29
CA ARG A 98 -10.97 -3.82 22.56
C ARG A 98 -10.90 -5.27 23.02
N ASP A 99 -11.84 -6.09 22.58
CA ASP A 99 -11.98 -7.51 22.87
C ASP A 99 -11.30 -8.41 21.83
N VAL A 100 -10.71 -7.84 20.77
CA VAL A 100 -10.01 -8.56 19.72
C VAL A 100 -8.51 -8.46 19.94
N GLU A 101 -7.85 -9.60 20.15
CA GLU A 101 -6.39 -9.66 20.23
C GLU A 101 -5.77 -9.51 18.83
N PRO A 102 -4.75 -8.63 18.64
CA PRO A 102 -4.14 -8.41 17.33
C PRO A 102 -3.60 -9.68 16.65
N LEU A 103 -2.93 -10.55 17.41
CA LEU A 103 -2.39 -11.81 16.88
C LEU A 103 -3.51 -12.71 16.35
N VAL A 104 -4.60 -12.84 17.11
CA VAL A 104 -5.77 -13.64 16.71
C VAL A 104 -6.43 -13.09 15.46
N ALA A 105 -6.54 -11.76 15.33
CA ALA A 105 -7.10 -11.13 14.13
C ALA A 105 -6.24 -11.39 12.87
N MET A 106 -4.91 -11.44 13.03
CA MET A 106 -3.97 -11.57 11.92
C MET A 106 -3.71 -13.01 11.49
N GLU A 107 -3.79 -13.95 12.42
CA GLU A 107 -3.45 -15.37 12.22
C GLU A 107 -4.06 -15.99 10.94
N PRO A 108 -5.35 -15.78 10.61
CA PRO A 108 -5.95 -16.38 9.41
C PRO A 108 -5.31 -15.92 8.09
N PHE A 109 -4.70 -14.73 8.07
CA PHE A 109 -4.19 -14.08 6.86
C PHE A 109 -2.65 -14.12 6.76
N TYR A 110 -1.97 -14.50 7.84
CA TYR A 110 -0.51 -14.43 7.94
C TYR A 110 0.18 -15.31 6.89
N ALA A 111 -0.25 -16.56 6.74
CA ALA A 111 0.35 -17.48 5.77
C ALA A 111 0.19 -17.03 4.30
N SER A 112 -0.95 -16.43 3.95
CA SER A 112 -1.17 -15.83 2.63
C SER A 112 -0.26 -14.61 2.43
N SER A 113 -0.16 -13.74 3.44
CA SER A 113 0.70 -12.55 3.40
C SER A 113 2.19 -12.93 3.25
N GLU A 114 2.65 -13.95 3.96
CA GLU A 114 4.01 -14.49 3.85
C GLU A 114 4.31 -15.07 2.47
N ARG A 115 3.34 -15.76 1.86
CA ARG A 115 3.47 -16.29 0.49
C ARG A 115 3.60 -15.15 -0.51
N PHE A 116 2.70 -14.17 -0.44
CA PHE A 116 2.75 -12.98 -1.27
C PHE A 116 4.10 -12.25 -1.13
N ALA A 117 4.59 -12.07 0.11
CA ALA A 117 5.88 -11.43 0.37
C ALA A 117 7.07 -12.15 -0.30
N LYS A 118 7.04 -13.49 -0.36
CA LYS A 118 8.05 -14.29 -1.05
C LYS A 118 7.97 -14.12 -2.56
N GLU A 119 6.76 -14.09 -3.12
CA GLU A 119 6.53 -13.93 -4.56
C GLU A 119 6.99 -12.57 -5.08
N VAL A 120 6.88 -11.52 -4.25
CA VAL A 120 7.25 -10.15 -4.60
C VAL A 120 8.62 -9.70 -4.05
N ALA A 121 9.45 -10.60 -3.52
CA ALA A 121 10.71 -10.23 -2.86
C ALA A 121 11.72 -9.52 -3.78
N GLY A 122 11.67 -9.81 -5.09
CA GLY A 122 12.67 -9.32 -6.06
C GLY A 122 13.98 -10.11 -6.01
N ALA A 123 14.79 -10.00 -7.05
CA ALA A 123 16.07 -10.69 -7.18
C ALA A 123 17.26 -9.92 -6.57
N ASP A 124 17.11 -8.61 -6.36
CA ASP A 124 18.09 -7.77 -5.68
C ASP A 124 17.41 -6.57 -5.00
N TRP A 125 18.24 -5.74 -4.39
CA TRP A 125 17.80 -4.55 -3.68
C TRP A 125 16.95 -3.57 -4.53
N TYR A 126 17.27 -3.38 -5.82
CA TYR A 126 16.51 -2.45 -6.68
C TYR A 126 15.11 -2.98 -6.96
N GLU A 127 15.01 -4.28 -7.24
CA GLU A 127 13.71 -4.93 -7.40
C GLU A 127 12.94 -4.95 -6.08
N GLN A 128 13.60 -5.12 -4.93
CA GLN A 128 12.95 -5.05 -3.62
C GLN A 128 12.37 -3.67 -3.33
N VAL A 129 13.10 -2.58 -3.61
CA VAL A 129 12.57 -1.21 -3.45
C VAL A 129 11.43 -0.95 -4.44
N LEU A 130 11.52 -1.46 -5.67
CA LEU A 130 10.41 -1.39 -6.63
C LEU A 130 9.19 -2.18 -6.14
N SER A 131 9.38 -3.38 -5.60
CA SER A 131 8.31 -4.17 -4.98
C SER A 131 7.62 -3.39 -3.89
N LEU A 132 8.37 -2.81 -2.94
CA LEU A 132 7.80 -1.94 -1.90
C LEU A 132 7.00 -0.78 -2.51
N HIS A 133 7.51 -0.13 -3.56
CA HIS A 133 6.80 0.98 -4.21
C HIS A 133 5.48 0.52 -4.84
N VAL A 134 5.52 -0.54 -5.64
CA VAL A 134 4.37 -1.03 -6.41
C VAL A 134 3.33 -1.66 -5.50
N THR A 135 3.72 -2.63 -4.67
CA THR A 135 2.78 -3.40 -3.84
C THR A 135 2.13 -2.51 -2.79
N THR A 136 2.89 -1.67 -2.08
CA THR A 136 2.29 -0.79 -1.06
C THR A 136 1.41 0.30 -1.68
N GLY A 137 1.73 0.78 -2.88
CA GLY A 137 0.91 1.76 -3.59
C GLY A 137 -0.44 1.18 -4.00
N LEU A 138 -0.40 0.02 -4.65
CA LEU A 138 -1.58 -0.73 -5.06
C LEU A 138 -2.45 -1.16 -3.86
N LEU A 139 -1.84 -1.77 -2.85
CA LEU A 139 -2.55 -2.26 -1.66
C LEU A 139 -3.14 -1.12 -0.82
N THR A 140 -2.44 0.01 -0.70
CA THR A 140 -3.01 1.16 0.04
C THR A 140 -4.26 1.70 -0.64
N ASP A 141 -4.23 1.85 -1.98
CA ASP A 141 -5.41 2.30 -2.73
C ASP A 141 -6.55 1.28 -2.64
N PHE A 142 -6.23 -0.02 -2.70
CA PHE A 142 -7.20 -1.11 -2.51
C PHE A 142 -7.85 -1.07 -1.13
N PHE A 143 -7.06 -1.07 -0.06
CA PHE A 143 -7.59 -1.06 1.30
C PHE A 143 -8.36 0.23 1.59
N ALA A 144 -7.95 1.38 1.05
CA ALA A 144 -8.74 2.60 1.16
C ALA A 144 -10.11 2.47 0.48
N ALA A 145 -10.18 1.88 -0.72
CA ALA A 145 -11.44 1.66 -1.43
C ALA A 145 -12.31 0.59 -0.74
N TYR A 146 -11.72 -0.52 -0.32
CA TYR A 146 -12.40 -1.63 0.35
C TYR A 146 -12.92 -1.25 1.74
N GLY A 147 -12.12 -0.49 2.50
CA GLY A 147 -12.55 0.09 3.77
C GLY A 147 -13.67 1.11 3.64
N GLY A 148 -13.99 1.57 2.42
CA GLY A 148 -15.12 2.45 2.13
C GLY A 148 -16.48 1.86 2.50
N GLY A 149 -16.59 0.52 2.56
CA GLY A 149 -17.81 -0.17 2.98
C GLY A 149 -17.87 -0.55 4.46
N LEU A 150 -16.88 -0.16 5.26
CA LEU A 150 -16.99 -0.21 6.72
C LEU A 150 -18.05 0.77 7.22
N HIS A 151 -18.55 0.54 8.45
CA HIS A 151 -19.42 1.49 9.14
C HIS A 151 -18.74 2.86 9.29
N ASP A 152 -19.52 3.94 9.28
CA ASP A 152 -19.04 5.32 9.08
C ASP A 152 -17.86 5.71 9.99
N ASP A 153 -17.95 5.44 11.30
CA ASP A 153 -16.89 5.79 12.27
C ASP A 153 -15.58 5.04 12.02
N ASP A 154 -15.68 3.74 11.68
CA ASP A 154 -14.53 2.87 11.43
C ASP A 154 -13.86 3.20 10.10
N ARG A 155 -14.67 3.40 9.05
CA ARG A 155 -14.22 3.85 7.73
C ARG A 155 -13.36 5.09 7.86
N ASP A 156 -13.87 6.12 8.54
CA ASP A 156 -13.17 7.40 8.65
C ASP A 156 -11.87 7.26 9.46
N ALA A 157 -11.84 6.41 10.48
CA ALA A 157 -10.63 6.13 11.26
C ALA A 157 -9.56 5.42 10.43
N VAL A 158 -9.93 4.36 9.72
CA VAL A 158 -9.03 3.59 8.85
C VAL A 158 -8.48 4.47 7.72
N LEU A 159 -9.34 5.21 7.03
CA LEU A 159 -8.93 6.10 5.94
C LEU A 159 -7.96 7.17 6.42
N ARG A 160 -8.16 7.74 7.62
CA ARG A 160 -7.20 8.67 8.23
C ARG A 160 -5.83 8.01 8.40
N VAL A 161 -5.77 6.81 8.96
CA VAL A 161 -4.49 6.11 9.19
C VAL A 161 -3.77 5.76 7.87
N LEU A 162 -4.52 5.30 6.85
CA LEU A 162 -3.95 4.95 5.55
C LEU A 162 -3.40 6.16 4.79
N THR A 163 -4.08 7.30 4.87
CA THR A 163 -3.79 8.48 4.02
C THR A 163 -3.00 9.59 4.71
N ARG A 164 -2.85 9.58 6.05
CA ARG A 164 -2.17 10.66 6.79
C ARG A 164 -0.75 10.92 6.31
N GLU A 165 -0.02 9.84 6.02
CA GLU A 165 1.39 9.89 5.64
C GLU A 165 1.72 8.73 4.72
N THR A 166 2.62 8.95 3.75
CA THR A 166 3.00 7.92 2.76
C THR A 166 4.49 7.94 2.47
N GLY A 167 5.10 6.75 2.41
CA GLY A 167 6.48 6.55 1.98
C GLY A 167 6.66 6.56 0.46
N GLN A 168 5.57 6.63 -0.31
CA GLN A 168 5.59 6.57 -1.77
C GLN A 168 6.56 7.58 -2.43
N PRO A 169 6.62 8.87 -2.01
CA PRO A 169 7.58 9.82 -2.56
C PRO A 169 9.04 9.47 -2.25
N LEU A 170 9.32 8.86 -1.09
CA LEU A 170 10.67 8.46 -0.68
C LEU A 170 11.15 7.29 -1.55
N LEU A 171 10.30 6.29 -1.74
CA LEU A 171 10.57 5.14 -2.61
C LEU A 171 10.74 5.59 -4.06
N ALA A 172 9.84 6.44 -4.57
CA ALA A 172 9.90 6.93 -5.95
C ALA A 172 11.19 7.71 -6.23
N ARG A 173 11.59 8.61 -5.33
CA ARG A 173 12.85 9.36 -5.45
C ARG A 173 14.07 8.43 -5.49
N GLU A 174 14.07 7.39 -4.67
CA GLU A 174 15.16 6.42 -4.65
C GLU A 174 15.25 5.65 -5.97
N LEU A 175 14.11 5.19 -6.50
CA LEU A 175 14.04 4.47 -7.77
C LEU A 175 14.45 5.37 -8.94
N GLN A 176 13.97 6.61 -9.00
CA GLN A 176 14.37 7.59 -10.01
C GLN A 176 15.88 7.83 -9.98
N ARG A 177 16.46 8.00 -8.79
CA ARG A 177 17.90 8.17 -8.62
C ARG A 177 18.67 6.95 -9.14
N ALA A 178 18.25 5.74 -8.78
CA ALA A 178 18.87 4.50 -9.23
C ALA A 178 18.82 4.37 -10.76
N ILE A 179 17.67 4.65 -11.38
CA ILE A 179 17.49 4.61 -12.84
C ILE A 179 18.35 5.66 -13.54
N GLN A 180 18.42 6.89 -13.00
CA GLN A 180 19.28 7.94 -13.56
C GLN A 180 20.77 7.57 -13.52
N GLN A 181 21.21 6.92 -12.44
CA GLN A 181 22.60 6.48 -12.28
C GLN A 181 22.93 5.26 -13.14
N ASN A 182 21.96 4.38 -13.38
CA ASN A 182 22.11 3.21 -14.23
C ASN A 182 20.86 3.00 -15.11
N PRO A 183 20.83 3.61 -16.31
CA PRO A 183 19.68 3.53 -17.21
C PRO A 183 19.31 2.10 -17.64
N ARG A 184 20.22 1.13 -17.52
CA ARG A 184 19.93 -0.29 -17.82
C ARG A 184 18.92 -0.89 -16.84
N LEU A 185 18.77 -0.31 -15.64
CA LEU A 185 17.77 -0.74 -14.66
C LEU A 185 16.35 -0.50 -15.16
N ALA A 186 16.11 0.52 -15.99
CA ALA A 186 14.75 0.90 -16.40
C ALA A 186 13.99 -0.26 -17.06
N SER A 187 14.57 -0.91 -18.07
CA SER A 187 13.91 -2.02 -18.78
C SER A 187 13.62 -3.21 -17.87
N ARG A 188 14.57 -3.54 -16.98
CA ARG A 188 14.43 -4.62 -16.00
C ARG A 188 13.33 -4.31 -14.98
N MET A 189 13.34 -3.09 -14.45
CA MET A 189 12.34 -2.61 -13.49
C MET A 189 10.94 -2.53 -14.10
N ALA A 190 10.81 -2.14 -15.37
CA ALA A 190 9.52 -2.16 -16.06
C ALA A 190 8.96 -3.60 -16.18
N LEU A 191 9.81 -4.58 -16.51
CA LEU A 191 9.39 -5.98 -16.57
C LEU A 191 8.97 -6.51 -15.19
N TRP A 192 9.77 -6.23 -14.15
CA TRP A 192 9.45 -6.61 -12.78
C TRP A 192 8.16 -5.94 -12.29
N GLY A 193 8.00 -4.64 -12.56
CA GLY A 193 6.80 -3.87 -12.25
C GLY A 193 5.53 -4.50 -12.82
N ARG A 194 5.53 -4.90 -14.10
CA ARG A 194 4.40 -5.60 -14.71
C ARG A 194 4.05 -6.92 -14.02
N ARG A 195 5.06 -7.70 -13.63
CA ARG A 195 4.83 -8.95 -12.91
C ARG A 195 4.20 -8.69 -11.53
N LEU A 196 4.72 -7.71 -10.80
CA LEU A 196 4.21 -7.32 -9.47
C LEU A 196 2.73 -6.94 -9.49
N VAL A 197 2.24 -6.32 -10.56
CA VAL A 197 0.82 -5.96 -10.69
C VAL A 197 -0.06 -7.21 -10.61
N GLY A 198 0.27 -8.27 -11.36
CA GLY A 198 -0.49 -9.51 -11.36
C GLY A 198 -0.54 -10.17 -9.97
N ASP A 199 0.62 -10.31 -9.34
CA ASP A 199 0.74 -10.89 -8.00
C ASP A 199 -0.03 -10.06 -6.95
N THR A 200 -0.01 -8.72 -7.08
CA THR A 200 -0.72 -7.83 -6.14
C THR A 200 -2.24 -7.85 -6.37
N LEU A 201 -2.71 -7.91 -7.63
CA LEU A 201 -4.13 -8.05 -7.94
C LEU A 201 -4.69 -9.37 -7.41
N LEU A 202 -3.93 -10.46 -7.49
CA LEU A 202 -4.30 -11.72 -6.86
C LEU A 202 -4.42 -11.56 -5.34
N GLN A 203 -3.50 -10.86 -4.70
CA GLN A 203 -3.58 -10.60 -3.26
C GLN A 203 -4.82 -9.77 -2.87
N MET A 204 -5.20 -8.77 -3.68
CA MET A 204 -6.45 -8.00 -3.49
C MET A 204 -7.69 -8.88 -3.65
N TYR A 205 -7.66 -9.80 -4.60
CA TYR A 205 -8.76 -10.74 -4.82
C TYR A 205 -8.95 -11.66 -3.60
N LEU A 206 -7.85 -12.25 -3.11
CA LEU A 206 -7.84 -13.08 -1.90
C LEU A 206 -8.29 -12.30 -0.65
N ALA A 207 -8.10 -10.98 -0.63
CA ALA A 207 -8.59 -10.12 0.45
C ALA A 207 -10.11 -10.01 0.53
N VAL A 208 -10.79 -10.12 -0.60
CA VAL A 208 -12.25 -10.08 -0.64
C VAL A 208 -12.85 -11.47 -0.42
N HIS A 209 -12.24 -12.51 -0.97
CA HIS A 209 -12.82 -13.86 -1.01
C HIS A 209 -12.29 -14.81 0.07
N GLY A 210 -11.22 -14.42 0.76
CA GLY A 210 -10.53 -15.23 1.74
C GLY A 210 -9.31 -15.95 1.16
N PRO A 211 -8.33 -16.33 2.01
CA PRO A 211 -7.03 -16.84 1.57
C PRO A 211 -7.07 -18.25 0.93
N GLU A 212 -8.19 -18.97 1.09
CA GLU A 212 -8.39 -20.32 0.52
C GLU A 212 -9.05 -20.30 -0.87
N ASP A 213 -9.67 -19.18 -1.26
CA ASP A 213 -10.40 -19.08 -2.54
C ASP A 213 -9.51 -18.50 -3.64
N ALA A 214 -8.73 -19.35 -4.28
CA ALA A 214 -7.89 -19.01 -5.44
C ALA A 214 -8.62 -19.21 -6.79
N SER A 215 -9.96 -19.35 -6.81
CA SER A 215 -10.68 -19.64 -8.05
C SER A 215 -10.63 -18.45 -9.03
N PRO A 216 -10.36 -18.68 -10.34
CA PRO A 216 -10.29 -17.60 -11.33
C PRO A 216 -11.66 -17.03 -11.75
N ALA A 217 -12.76 -17.75 -11.52
CA ALA A 217 -14.09 -17.32 -11.99
C ALA A 217 -14.68 -16.15 -11.18
N PRO A 218 -14.61 -16.09 -9.83
CA PRO A 218 -15.07 -14.93 -9.08
C PRO A 218 -14.14 -13.71 -9.22
N ALA A 219 -12.86 -13.90 -9.61
CA ALA A 219 -11.90 -12.82 -9.85
C ALA A 219 -12.33 -11.87 -10.97
N GLN A 220 -12.90 -12.41 -12.05
CA GLN A 220 -13.38 -11.62 -13.19
C GLN A 220 -14.49 -10.61 -12.81
N ARG A 221 -15.26 -10.87 -11.75
CA ARG A 221 -16.31 -9.95 -11.29
C ARG A 221 -15.77 -8.73 -10.55
N LEU A 222 -14.59 -8.83 -9.92
CA LEU A 222 -13.93 -7.73 -9.21
C LEU A 222 -13.00 -6.91 -10.09
N GLU A 223 -12.57 -7.43 -11.25
CA GLU A 223 -11.70 -6.71 -12.19
C GLU A 223 -12.16 -5.25 -12.46
N PRO A 224 -13.47 -4.97 -12.70
CA PRO A 224 -13.93 -3.61 -12.90
C PRO A 224 -13.69 -2.69 -11.70
N ALA A 225 -13.69 -3.24 -10.48
CA ALA A 225 -13.48 -2.53 -9.22
C ALA A 225 -12.02 -2.10 -9.03
N PHE A 226 -11.08 -2.79 -9.69
CA PHE A 226 -9.64 -2.50 -9.61
C PHE A 226 -9.16 -1.49 -10.66
N ASN A 227 -9.97 -1.12 -11.63
CA ASN A 227 -9.58 -0.22 -12.72
C ASN A 227 -9.00 1.12 -12.24
N ASP A 228 -9.62 1.77 -11.25
CA ASP A 228 -9.14 3.06 -10.75
C ASP A 228 -7.80 2.91 -10.00
N ILE A 229 -7.60 1.78 -9.31
CA ILE A 229 -6.36 1.42 -8.60
C ILE A 229 -5.23 1.17 -9.61
N VAL A 230 -5.50 0.41 -10.68
CA VAL A 230 -4.56 0.15 -11.77
C VAL A 230 -4.20 1.45 -12.48
N ALA A 231 -5.17 2.31 -12.77
CA ALA A 231 -4.91 3.62 -13.38
C ALA A 231 -4.04 4.53 -12.49
N ALA A 232 -4.24 4.50 -11.17
CA ALA A 232 -3.37 5.21 -10.22
C ALA A 232 -1.95 4.63 -10.21
N HIS A 233 -1.81 3.32 -10.30
CA HIS A 233 -0.52 2.65 -10.43
C HIS A 233 0.21 3.00 -11.74
N THR A 234 -0.48 3.01 -12.88
CA THR A 234 0.12 3.44 -14.16
C THR A 234 0.73 4.84 -14.03
N ARG A 235 0.01 5.79 -13.43
CA ARG A 235 0.53 7.15 -13.18
C ARG A 235 1.77 7.16 -12.28
N ARG A 236 1.84 6.28 -11.27
CA ARG A 236 3.02 6.13 -10.42
C ARG A 236 4.23 5.62 -11.21
N MET A 237 4.03 4.63 -12.07
CA MET A 237 5.09 4.07 -12.93
C MET A 237 5.56 5.07 -13.98
N ASP A 238 4.64 5.79 -14.63
CA ASP A 238 4.97 6.85 -15.58
C ASP A 238 5.83 7.94 -14.93
N ALA A 239 5.56 8.29 -13.68
CA ALA A 239 6.36 9.25 -12.92
C ALA A 239 7.79 8.75 -12.65
N LEU A 240 8.05 7.44 -12.68
CA LEU A 240 9.39 6.86 -12.64
C LEU A 240 10.08 6.83 -14.02
N GLY A 241 9.38 7.22 -15.09
CA GLY A 241 9.83 7.03 -16.46
C GLY A 241 9.78 5.58 -16.91
N LEU A 242 8.95 4.75 -16.26
CA LEU A 242 8.76 3.34 -16.57
C LEU A 242 7.39 3.17 -17.24
N THR A 243 7.34 2.36 -18.30
CA THR A 243 6.08 1.95 -18.89
C THR A 243 5.47 0.82 -18.05
N ALA A 244 4.25 1.04 -17.55
CA ALA A 244 3.41 -0.01 -16.97
C ALA A 244 2.88 -0.91 -18.08
#